data_AF-K2FF27-F1
#
_entry.id   AF-K2FF27-F1
#
_cell.length_a   1.000
_cell.length_b   1.000
_cell.length_c   1.000
_cell.angle_alpha   90.00
_cell.angle_beta   90.00
_cell.angle_gamma   90.00
#
_symmetry.space_group_name_H-M   'P 1'
#
loop_
_entity.id
_entity.type
_entity.pdbx_description
1 polymer ?
#
loop_
_entity_poly.entity_id
_entity_poly.type
_entity_poly.pdbx_seq_one_letter_code
_entity_poly.pdbx_strand_id
1 'polypeptide(L)' 'MLSIEKCRQIDPNLKNLSDKEVFEVRKNLYGMAQLALEDWDNKNNVSKNPEWLLPNKNERVK' A
#
# COMPACT_ATOMS: atom_id res chain seq x y z
N MET A 1 7.62 5.19 -5.55
CA MET A 1 7.00 6.43 -5.05
C MET A 1 6.59 7.27 -6.27
N LEU A 2 5.39 7.85 -6.30
CA LEU A 2 4.89 8.69 -7.41
C LEU A 2 5.78 9.94 -7.61
N SER A 3 5.92 10.46 -8.83
CA SER A 3 6.62 11.74 -9.06
C SER A 3 5.78 12.95 -8.61
N ILE A 4 6.41 14.10 -8.39
CA ILE A 4 5.72 15.34 -7.99
C ILE A 4 4.75 15.79 -9.10
N GLU A 5 5.12 15.70 -10.38
CA GLU A 5 4.16 16.04 -11.45
C GLU A 5 2.97 15.09 -11.46
N LYS A 6 3.19 13.80 -11.21
CA LYS A 6 2.11 12.82 -11.13
C LYS A 6 1.17 13.11 -9.96
N CYS A 7 1.70 13.54 -8.81
CA CYS A 7 0.89 13.99 -7.67
C CYS A 7 -0.01 15.17 -8.08
N ARG A 8 0.51 16.17 -8.79
CA ARG A 8 -0.26 17.33 -9.28
C ARG A 8 -1.28 16.99 -10.38
N GLN A 9 -1.07 15.90 -11.12
CA GLN A 9 -2.04 15.40 -12.09
C GLN A 9 -3.23 14.71 -11.39
N ILE A 10 -2.96 14.00 -10.30
CA ILE A 10 -3.99 13.27 -9.53
C ILE A 10 -4.84 14.24 -8.72
N ASP A 11 -4.20 15.18 -8.02
CA ASP A 11 -4.89 16.20 -7.23
C ASP A 11 -4.50 17.60 -7.72
N PRO A 12 -5.39 18.26 -8.48
CA PRO A 12 -5.17 19.63 -8.96
C PRO A 12 -4.94 20.65 -7.85
N ASN A 13 -5.39 20.40 -6.60
CA ASN A 13 -5.18 21.31 -5.48
C ASN A 13 -3.70 21.41 -5.08
N LEU A 14 -2.89 20.40 -5.43
CA LEU A 14 -1.44 20.41 -5.21
C LEU A 14 -0.69 21.33 -6.18
N LYS A 15 -1.35 21.93 -7.17
CA LYS A 15 -0.73 22.87 -8.12
C LYS A 15 -0.29 24.18 -7.46
N ASN A 16 -0.97 24.58 -6.39
CA ASN A 16 -0.68 25.83 -5.68
C ASN A 16 0.42 25.68 -4.62
N LEU A 17 0.87 24.45 -4.36
CA LEU A 17 1.90 24.14 -3.38
C LEU A 17 3.28 24.10 -4.03
N SER A 18 4.29 24.53 -3.29
CA SER A 18 5.69 24.38 -3.68
C SER A 18 6.09 22.91 -3.78
N ASP A 19 7.13 22.60 -4.55
CA ASP A 19 7.63 21.22 -4.70
C ASP A 19 7.99 20.58 -3.35
N LYS A 20 8.50 21.38 -2.40
CA LYS A 20 8.83 20.94 -1.04
C LYS A 20 7.58 20.54 -0.26
N GLU A 21 6.50 21.32 -0.35
CA GLU A 21 5.23 20.98 0.31
C GLU A 21 4.59 19.75 -0.31
N VAL A 22 4.60 19.63 -1.64
CA VAL A 22 4.09 18.44 -2.33
C VAL A 22 4.91 17.20 -1.96
N PHE A 23 6.22 17.35 -1.78
CA PHE A 23 7.08 16.26 -1.32
C PHE A 23 6.69 15.76 0.08
N GLU A 24 6.45 16.67 1.04
CA GLU A 24 6.04 16.30 2.39
C GLU A 24 4.65 15.66 2.43
N VAL A 25 3.69 16.20 1.69
CA VAL A 25 2.35 15.59 1.55
C VAL A 25 2.46 14.18 0.99
N ARG A 26 3.27 13.99 -0.07
CA ARG A 26 3.53 12.69 -0.66
C ARG A 26 4.15 11.74 0.36
N LYS A 27 5.16 12.18 1.10
CA LYS A 27 5.84 11.36 2.13
C LYS A 27 4.86 10.89 3.21
N ASN A 28 4.01 11.79 3.71
CA ASN A 28 3.01 11.47 4.73
C ASN A 28 1.98 10.45 4.22
N LEU A 29 1.49 10.62 2.98
CA LEU A 29 0.57 9.67 2.33
C LEU A 29 1.15 8.25 2.26
N TYR A 30 2.42 8.13 1.85
CA TYR A 30 3.09 6.83 1.81
C TYR A 30 3.28 6.23 3.22
N GLY A 31 3.61 7.06 4.21
CA GLY A 31 3.71 6.62 5.61
C GLY A 31 2.37 6.07 6.13
N MET A 32 1.26 6.75 5.84
CA MET A 32 -0.07 6.27 6.21
C MET A 32 -0.46 4.98 5.48
N ALA A 33 -0.17 4.89 4.17
CA ALA A 33 -0.43 3.68 3.39
C ALA A 33 0.36 2.48 3.93
N GLN A 34 1.62 2.69 4.32
CA GLN A 34 2.44 1.65 4.94
C GLN A 34 1.86 1.21 6.29
N LEU A 35 1.49 2.13 7.17
CA LEU A 35 0.87 1.80 8.46
C LEU A 35 -0.44 1.03 8.28
N ALA A 36 -1.27 1.42 7.30
CA ALA A 36 -2.52 0.71 6.99
C ALA A 36 -2.25 -0.71 6.47
N LEU A 37 -1.20 -0.90 5.66
CA LEU A 37 -0.79 -2.21 5.18
C LEU A 37 -0.27 -3.08 6.33
N GLU A 38 0.57 -2.53 7.20
CA GLU A 38 1.09 -3.21 8.40
C GLU A 38 -0.06 -3.59 9.35
N ASP A 39 -1.02 -2.71 9.58
CA ASP A 39 -2.21 -3.00 10.39
C ASP A 39 -3.07 -4.10 9.76
N TRP A 40 -3.27 -4.07 8.44
CA TRP A 40 -3.98 -5.13 7.72
C TRP A 40 -3.22 -6.46 7.81
N ASP A 41 -1.92 -6.49 7.57
CA ASP A 41 -1.09 -7.69 7.66
C ASP A 41 -1.12 -8.29 9.07
N ASN A 42 -0.93 -7.45 10.09
CA ASN A 42 -1.02 -7.84 11.50
C ASN A 42 -2.41 -8.40 11.88
N LYS A 43 -3.49 -7.84 11.33
CA LYS A 43 -4.86 -8.34 11.55
C LYS A 43 -5.13 -9.66 10.81
N ASN A 44 -4.53 -9.88 9.64
CA ASN A 44 -4.70 -11.12 8.88
C ASN A 44 -3.80 -12.27 9.37
N ASN A 45 -2.75 -11.97 10.13
CA ASN A 45 -1.94 -12.96 10.85
C ASN A 45 -2.70 -13.69 11.99
N VAL A 46 -4.00 -13.41 12.19
CA VAL A 46 -4.88 -14.16 13.10
C VAL A 46 -5.53 -15.39 12.43
N SER A 47 -5.49 -15.54 11.08
CA SER A 47 -5.92 -16.80 10.46
C SER A 47 -4.75 -17.77 10.34
N LYS A 48 -4.75 -18.81 11.18
CA LYS A 48 -3.86 -19.97 11.05
C LYS A 48 -4.10 -20.81 9.77
N ASN A 49 -5.00 -20.37 8.89
CA ASN A 49 -5.28 -21.03 7.63
C ASN A 49 -5.73 -20.01 6.56
N PRO A 50 -4.81 -19.46 5.75
CA PRO A 50 -5.20 -18.64 4.62
C PRO A 50 -5.86 -19.56 3.58
N GLU A 51 -7.16 -19.33 3.28
CA GLU A 51 -7.92 -20.06 2.24
C GLU A 51 -7.30 -19.97 0.82
N TRP A 52 -6.27 -19.13 0.67
CA TRP A 52 -5.45 -18.96 -0.54
C TRP A 52 -4.34 -20.02 -0.71
N LEU A 53 -4.09 -20.86 0.31
CA LEU A 53 -3.29 -22.08 0.16
C LEU A 53 -4.15 -23.14 -0.53
N LEU A 54 -4.26 -23.03 -1.85
CA LEU A 54 -4.65 -24.16 -2.68
C LEU A 54 -3.73 -25.34 -2.33
N PRO A 55 -4.25 -26.55 -2.10
CA PRO A 55 -3.40 -27.69 -1.78
C PRO A 55 -2.39 -27.85 -2.92
N ASN A 56 -1.11 -27.93 -2.56
CA ASN A 56 -0.05 -28.24 -3.49
C ASN A 56 -0.46 -29.48 -4.27
N LYS A 57 -0.41 -29.39 -5.60
CA LYS A 57 -0.86 -30.41 -6.55
C LYS A 57 -0.24 -31.81 -6.34
N ASN A 58 0.76 -31.92 -5.46
CA ASN A 58 1.50 -33.14 -5.13
C ASN A 58 0.91 -33.96 -3.97
N GLU A 59 -0.11 -33.47 -3.25
CA GLU A 59 -0.80 -34.27 -2.21
C GLU A 59 -1.98 -35.09 -2.75
N ARG A 60 -2.24 -35.06 -4.06
CA ARG A 60 -3.19 -35.97 -4.70
C ARG A 60 -2.54 -37.27 -5.19
N VAL A 61 -1.65 -37.87 -4.40
CA VAL A 61 -1.29 -39.29 -4.59
C VAL A 61 -0.94 -39.90 -3.23
N LYS A 62 -1.92 -40.54 -2.60
CA LYS A 62 -1.84 -41.92 -2.09
C LYS A 62 -3.23 -42.41 -1.69
#